data_AF-A0A1M7Y9L4-F1
#
_entry.id   AF-A0A1M7Y9L4-F1
#
_cell.length_a   1.000
_cell.length_b   1.000
_cell.length_c   1.000
_cell.angle_alpha   90.00
_cell.angle_beta   90.00
_cell.angle_gamma   90.00
#
_symmetry.space_group_name_H-M   'P 1'
#
loop_
_entity.id
_entity.type
_entity.pdbx_description
1 polymer ?
#
loop_
_entity_poly.entity_id
_entity_poly.type
_entity_poly.pdbx_seq_one_letter_code
_entity_poly.pdbx_strand_id
1 'polypeptide(L)'
;MEHINPLHKAVTLTAYLETDNAPVRDAIAAVISSVQASANLSVQVVRDNRERISDATDHLDGVFTGSLNMSQSDEIREIALIAKELDAYFDHTVSRKAFPHLLRDFEERIAQLEARELELQQKEAQIEKIIHQRVADVEARVKEESTSSKWLFESALQKAEKVFDQNKITRFVCSTISRFQDEFERIRSGRDVEHVTRLFQQTIEPFQTTKMIADKNGKLTKVITNSFSEDCYQDLFLFFFKYYNELFDLYETNKGLPSTADELARIFRKKRKSAAQIIAQMHRHPQQQK
;
A
#
# COMPACT_ATOMS: atom_id res chain seq x y z
N MET A 1 -17.55 -31.35 53.74
CA MET A 1 -17.48 -29.95 54.20
C MET A 1 -16.52 -29.24 53.26
N GLU A 2 -17.05 -28.62 52.20
CA GLU A 2 -16.22 -27.86 51.26
C GLU A 2 -15.91 -26.49 51.87
N HIS A 3 -14.61 -26.15 51.88
CA HIS A 3 -14.10 -24.88 52.36
C HIS A 3 -14.57 -23.74 51.44
N ILE A 4 -15.37 -22.82 51.98
CA ILE A 4 -15.61 -21.52 51.37
C ILE A 4 -14.27 -20.76 51.41
N ASN A 5 -13.63 -20.63 50.26
CA ASN A 5 -12.41 -19.86 50.10
C ASN A 5 -12.74 -18.38 50.40
N PRO A 6 -12.18 -17.75 51.45
CA PRO A 6 -12.43 -16.34 51.72
C PRO A 6 -11.85 -15.48 50.58
N LEU A 7 -12.61 -14.47 50.15
CA LEU A 7 -12.34 -13.62 48.98
C LEU A 7 -10.88 -13.16 48.88
N HIS A 8 -10.11 -13.78 47.98
CA HIS A 8 -8.76 -13.35 47.58
C HIS A 8 -8.74 -11.94 46.93
N LYS A 9 -9.91 -11.37 46.62
CA LYS A 9 -10.08 -10.06 45.94
C LYS A 9 -10.19 -8.85 46.87
N ALA A 10 -10.38 -9.04 48.19
CA ALA A 10 -10.47 -7.92 49.13
C ALA A 10 -9.09 -7.25 49.36
N VAL A 11 -8.01 -8.04 49.34
CA VAL A 11 -6.64 -7.59 49.62
C VAL A 11 -6.12 -6.59 48.56
N THR A 12 -6.45 -6.80 47.29
CA THR A 12 -6.05 -5.91 46.19
C THR A 12 -6.78 -4.57 46.24
N LEU A 13 -8.03 -4.57 46.70
CA LEU A 13 -8.87 -3.37 46.77
C LEU A 13 -8.41 -2.43 47.90
N THR A 14 -7.99 -2.99 49.04
CA THR A 14 -7.39 -2.25 50.14
C THR A 14 -6.06 -1.60 49.73
N ALA A 15 -5.21 -2.32 48.99
CA ALA A 15 -3.92 -1.79 48.50
C ALA A 15 -4.06 -0.57 47.57
N TYR A 16 -5.15 -0.50 46.77
CA TYR A 16 -5.40 0.65 45.92
C TYR A 16 -6.11 1.81 46.64
N LEU A 17 -6.79 1.57 47.76
CA LEU A 17 -7.30 2.64 48.64
C LEU A 17 -6.20 3.27 49.50
N GLU A 18 -5.15 2.49 49.81
CA GLU A 18 -3.98 2.93 50.57
C GLU A 18 -2.87 3.53 49.70
N THR A 19 -3.11 3.69 48.39
CA THR A 19 -2.13 4.29 47.47
C THR A 19 -1.99 5.81 47.68
N ASP A 20 -0.77 6.32 47.55
CA ASP A 20 -0.46 7.75 47.60
C ASP A 20 -0.97 8.52 46.37
N ASN A 21 -1.40 7.83 45.33
CA ASN A 21 -1.96 8.41 44.11
C ASN A 21 -3.43 8.83 44.33
N ALA A 22 -3.63 10.10 44.71
CA ALA A 22 -4.95 10.65 45.02
C ALA A 22 -6.02 10.43 43.92
N PRO A 23 -5.75 10.68 42.62
CA PRO A 23 -6.71 10.36 41.55
C PRO A 23 -7.19 8.91 41.52
N VAL A 24 -6.29 7.94 41.75
CA VAL A 24 -6.63 6.51 41.72
C VAL A 24 -7.43 6.13 42.96
N ARG A 25 -7.03 6.63 44.13
CA ARG A 25 -7.74 6.40 45.40
C ARG A 25 -9.16 6.95 45.36
N ASP A 26 -9.35 8.18 44.87
CA ASP A 26 -10.65 8.85 44.84
C ASP A 26 -11.60 8.16 43.84
N ALA A 27 -11.09 7.73 42.68
CA ALA A 27 -11.87 6.96 41.71
C ALA A 27 -12.33 5.61 42.30
N ILE A 28 -11.47 4.92 43.04
CA ILE A 28 -11.80 3.64 43.66
C ILE A 28 -12.78 3.81 44.83
N ALA A 29 -12.61 4.85 45.65
CA ALA A 29 -13.55 5.19 46.71
C ALA A 29 -14.95 5.50 46.16
N ALA A 30 -15.03 6.24 45.05
CA ALA A 30 -16.29 6.53 44.37
C ALA A 30 -16.94 5.25 43.81
N VAL A 31 -16.16 4.35 43.21
CA VAL A 31 -16.65 3.05 42.72
C VAL A 31 -17.19 2.20 43.87
N ILE A 32 -16.48 2.11 45.00
CA ILE A 32 -16.93 1.34 46.17
C ILE A 32 -18.22 1.92 46.74
N SER A 33 -18.27 3.24 46.93
CA SER A 33 -19.47 3.91 47.45
C SER A 33 -20.67 3.70 46.51
N SER A 34 -20.44 3.76 45.20
CA SER A 34 -21.48 3.49 44.20
C SER A 34 -21.92 2.02 44.23
N VAL A 35 -20.99 1.07 44.29
CA VAL A 35 -21.28 -0.36 44.37
C VAL A 35 -22.03 -0.71 45.64
N GLN A 36 -21.69 -0.09 46.77
CA GLN A 36 -22.34 -0.33 48.06
C GLN A 36 -23.74 0.30 48.13
N ALA A 37 -23.92 1.49 47.57
CA ALA A 37 -25.23 2.10 47.39
C ALA A 37 -26.12 1.25 46.46
N SER A 38 -25.56 0.79 45.33
CA SER A 38 -26.24 -0.10 44.40
C SER A 38 -26.56 -1.46 45.02
N ALA A 39 -25.67 -2.05 45.81
CA ALA A 39 -25.93 -3.30 46.51
C ALA A 39 -27.08 -3.16 47.52
N ASN A 40 -27.13 -2.06 48.27
CA ASN A 40 -28.23 -1.79 49.21
C ASN A 40 -29.56 -1.58 48.48
N LEU A 41 -29.55 -0.83 47.38
CA LEU A 41 -30.72 -0.68 46.50
C LEU A 41 -31.16 -2.01 45.90
N SER A 42 -30.23 -2.83 45.42
CA SER A 42 -30.52 -4.17 44.88
C SER A 42 -31.08 -5.10 45.96
N VAL A 43 -30.55 -5.09 47.18
CA VAL A 43 -31.10 -5.87 48.31
C VAL A 43 -32.53 -5.44 48.63
N GLN A 44 -32.81 -4.13 48.60
CA GLN A 44 -34.14 -3.60 48.84
C GLN A 44 -35.11 -3.98 47.72
N VAL A 45 -34.71 -3.81 46.46
CA VAL A 45 -35.53 -4.18 45.30
C VAL A 45 -35.72 -5.70 45.23
N VAL A 46 -34.72 -6.52 45.56
CA VAL A 46 -34.84 -7.99 45.64
C VAL A 46 -35.81 -8.39 46.75
N ARG A 47 -35.83 -7.70 47.90
CA ARG A 47 -36.83 -7.96 48.95
C ARG A 47 -38.24 -7.63 48.48
N ASP A 48 -38.43 -6.44 47.92
CA ASP A 48 -39.74 -5.96 47.45
C ASP A 48 -40.26 -6.82 46.28
N ASN A 49 -39.37 -7.24 45.37
CA ASN A 49 -39.74 -8.11 44.27
C ASN A 49 -39.89 -9.57 44.69
N ARG A 50 -39.15 -10.07 45.69
CA ARG A 50 -39.35 -11.42 46.23
C ARG A 50 -40.70 -11.55 46.90
N GLU A 51 -41.16 -10.51 47.60
CA GLU A 51 -42.51 -10.47 48.19
C GLU A 51 -43.57 -10.49 47.08
N ARG A 52 -43.42 -9.65 46.05
CA ARG A 52 -44.32 -9.63 44.88
C ARG A 52 -44.29 -10.91 44.04
N ILE A 53 -43.12 -11.52 43.87
CA ILE A 53 -42.96 -12.79 43.15
C ILE A 53 -43.55 -13.92 43.98
N SER A 54 -43.34 -13.95 45.30
CA SER A 54 -44.00 -14.93 46.19
C SER A 54 -45.52 -14.84 46.07
N ASP A 55 -46.08 -13.62 46.13
CA ASP A 55 -47.52 -13.39 45.99
C ASP A 55 -48.04 -13.77 44.58
N ALA A 56 -47.25 -13.49 43.53
CA ALA A 56 -47.60 -13.86 42.16
C ALA A 56 -47.45 -15.36 41.89
N THR A 57 -46.47 -16.03 42.49
CA THR A 57 -46.25 -17.48 42.38
C THR A 57 -47.34 -18.26 43.10
N ASP A 58 -47.74 -17.83 44.31
CA ASP A 58 -48.90 -18.40 45.02
C ASP A 58 -50.20 -18.21 44.20
N HIS A 59 -50.31 -17.11 43.46
CA HIS A 59 -51.45 -16.87 42.58
C HIS A 59 -51.42 -17.76 41.31
N LEU A 60 -50.22 -18.03 40.76
CA LEU A 60 -50.05 -18.87 39.57
C LEU A 60 -50.27 -20.36 39.86
N ASP A 61 -49.90 -20.84 41.05
CA ASP A 61 -50.10 -22.24 41.51
C ASP A 61 -51.60 -22.63 41.50
N GLY A 62 -52.49 -21.66 41.80
CA GLY A 62 -53.94 -21.84 41.70
C GLY A 62 -54.53 -21.69 40.29
N VAL A 63 -53.83 -20.99 39.38
CA VAL A 63 -54.31 -20.76 38.00
C VAL A 63 -53.91 -21.90 37.06
N PHE A 64 -52.69 -22.42 37.18
CA PHE A 64 -52.17 -23.49 36.31
C PHE A 64 -52.84 -24.84 36.59
N THR A 65 -52.99 -25.22 37.86
CA THR A 65 -53.69 -26.45 38.26
C THR A 65 -55.21 -26.39 38.02
N GLY A 66 -55.83 -25.22 38.20
CA GLY A 66 -57.28 -25.05 38.08
C GLY A 66 -57.80 -24.79 36.66
N SER A 67 -57.01 -24.16 35.79
CA SER A 67 -57.52 -23.60 34.52
C SER A 67 -56.88 -24.19 33.26
N LEU A 68 -55.67 -24.74 33.34
CA LEU A 68 -54.89 -25.13 32.15
C LEU A 68 -54.60 -26.63 32.04
N ASN A 69 -55.02 -27.45 33.01
CA ASN A 69 -54.81 -28.92 33.03
C ASN A 69 -53.35 -29.32 32.71
N MET A 70 -52.37 -28.52 33.12
CA MET A 70 -50.96 -28.83 32.93
C MET A 70 -50.51 -29.85 33.97
N SER A 71 -49.59 -30.74 33.58
CA SER A 71 -48.96 -31.66 34.53
C SER A 71 -48.02 -30.89 35.45
N GLN A 72 -47.93 -31.26 36.73
CA GLN A 72 -47.03 -30.61 37.70
C GLN A 72 -45.58 -30.54 37.22
N SER A 73 -45.13 -31.53 36.42
CA SER A 73 -43.78 -31.52 35.83
C SER A 73 -43.57 -30.46 34.76
N ASP A 74 -44.59 -30.15 33.96
CA ASP A 74 -44.51 -29.13 32.92
C ASP A 74 -44.63 -27.71 33.51
N GLU A 75 -45.44 -27.57 34.57
CA GLU A 75 -45.56 -26.34 35.35
C GLU A 75 -44.24 -25.91 35.99
N ILE A 76 -43.56 -26.84 36.67
CA ILE A 76 -42.24 -26.58 37.28
C ILE A 76 -41.21 -26.12 36.23
N ARG A 77 -41.27 -26.69 35.02
CA ARG A 77 -40.36 -26.34 33.93
C ARG A 77 -40.61 -24.93 33.38
N GLU A 78 -41.88 -24.56 33.19
CA GLU A 78 -42.23 -23.20 32.74
C GLU A 78 -41.90 -22.14 33.78
N ILE A 79 -42.17 -22.43 35.07
CA ILE A 79 -41.78 -21.52 36.17
C ILE A 79 -40.27 -21.28 36.18
N ALA A 80 -39.45 -22.30 35.92
CA ALA A 80 -38.00 -22.16 35.86
C ALA A 80 -37.52 -21.32 34.66
N LEU A 81 -38.20 -21.39 33.51
CA LEU A 81 -37.88 -20.56 32.34
C LEU A 81 -38.26 -19.10 32.56
N ILE A 82 -39.46 -18.87 33.09
CA ILE A 82 -39.96 -17.54 33.45
C ILE A 82 -39.03 -16.89 34.50
N ALA A 83 -38.59 -17.66 35.51
CA ALA A 83 -37.66 -17.17 36.51
C ALA A 83 -36.32 -16.74 35.90
N LYS A 84 -35.77 -17.51 34.95
CA LYS A 84 -34.51 -17.18 34.26
C LYS A 84 -34.63 -15.92 33.40
N GLU A 85 -35.77 -15.73 32.74
CA GLU A 85 -36.02 -14.55 31.91
C GLU A 85 -36.24 -13.30 32.78
N LEU A 86 -36.92 -13.45 33.92
CA LEU A 86 -37.07 -12.40 34.93
C LEU A 86 -35.73 -12.01 35.57
N ASP A 87 -34.84 -12.97 35.87
CA ASP A 87 -33.50 -12.69 36.39
C ASP A 87 -32.66 -11.89 35.38
N ALA A 88 -32.68 -12.27 34.10
CA ALA A 88 -31.96 -11.53 33.05
C ALA A 88 -32.52 -10.11 32.87
N TYR A 89 -33.83 -9.95 32.92
CA TYR A 89 -34.48 -8.64 32.87
C TYR A 89 -34.15 -7.79 34.10
N PHE A 90 -34.06 -8.42 35.27
CA PHE A 90 -33.69 -7.79 36.53
C PHE A 90 -32.25 -7.26 36.48
N ASP A 91 -31.29 -8.08 36.09
CA ASP A 91 -29.89 -7.69 35.96
C ASP A 91 -29.71 -6.52 34.98
N HIS A 92 -30.40 -6.57 33.84
CA HIS A 92 -30.36 -5.50 32.85
C HIS A 92 -30.98 -4.19 33.38
N THR A 93 -32.11 -4.28 34.07
CA THR A 93 -32.84 -3.12 34.60
C THR A 93 -32.12 -2.49 35.80
N VAL A 94 -31.54 -3.31 36.68
CA VAL A 94 -30.72 -2.87 37.80
C VAL A 94 -29.46 -2.19 37.30
N SER A 95 -28.76 -2.77 36.32
CA SER A 95 -27.58 -2.15 35.68
C SER A 95 -27.93 -0.77 35.09
N ARG A 96 -29.06 -0.68 34.39
CA ARG A 96 -29.53 0.58 33.77
C ARG A 96 -29.94 1.65 34.79
N LYS A 97 -30.54 1.26 35.92
CA LYS A 97 -30.90 2.19 37.01
C LYS A 97 -29.72 2.58 37.90
N ALA A 98 -28.76 1.68 38.09
CA ALA A 98 -27.59 1.92 38.92
C ALA A 98 -26.57 2.85 38.23
N PHE A 99 -26.47 2.79 36.89
CA PHE A 99 -25.43 3.52 36.13
C PHE A 99 -25.97 4.30 34.92
N PRO A 100 -27.00 5.15 35.08
CA PRO A 100 -27.64 5.84 33.96
C PRO A 100 -26.70 6.83 33.25
N HIS A 101 -25.79 7.48 33.98
CA HIS A 101 -24.84 8.44 33.41
C HIS A 101 -23.68 7.75 32.69
N LEU A 102 -23.15 6.65 33.25
CA LEU A 102 -22.06 5.90 32.61
C LEU A 102 -22.50 5.25 31.30
N LEU A 103 -23.68 4.64 31.25
CA LEU A 103 -24.19 4.03 30.02
C LEU A 103 -24.36 5.05 28.90
N ARG A 104 -24.90 6.24 29.24
CA ARG A 104 -25.04 7.32 28.28
C ARG A 104 -23.69 7.85 27.81
N ASP A 105 -22.73 8.02 28.71
CA ASP A 105 -21.37 8.45 28.35
C ASP A 105 -20.67 7.41 27.46
N PHE A 106 -20.90 6.11 27.70
CA PHE A 106 -20.40 5.03 26.84
C PHE A 106 -21.07 5.02 25.46
N GLU A 107 -22.39 5.19 25.39
CA GLU A 107 -23.12 5.29 24.12
C GLU A 107 -22.64 6.49 23.29
N GLU A 108 -22.49 7.67 23.92
CA GLU A 108 -21.94 8.86 23.27
C GLU A 108 -20.49 8.63 22.80
N ARG A 109 -19.67 7.90 23.59
CA ARG A 109 -18.28 7.59 23.22
C ARG A 109 -18.18 6.59 22.07
N ILE A 110 -19.05 5.59 22.04
CA ILE A 110 -19.13 4.60 20.94
C ILE A 110 -19.51 5.32 19.65
N ALA A 111 -20.55 6.17 19.67
CA ALA A 111 -20.96 6.93 18.50
C ALA A 111 -19.84 7.86 17.98
N GLN A 112 -19.08 8.50 18.87
CA GLN A 112 -17.91 9.30 18.49
C GLN A 112 -16.79 8.48 17.85
N LEU A 113 -16.55 7.26 18.35
CA LEU A 113 -15.54 6.37 17.80
C LEU A 113 -15.94 5.84 16.41
N GLU A 114 -17.19 5.45 16.23
CA GLU A 114 -17.74 5.03 14.93
C GLU A 114 -17.65 6.15 13.88
N ALA A 115 -18.01 7.38 14.25
CA ALA A 115 -17.90 8.53 13.36
C ALA A 115 -16.43 8.79 12.95
N ARG A 116 -15.49 8.64 13.88
CA ARG A 116 -14.06 8.82 13.62
C ARG A 116 -13.48 7.70 12.76
N GLU A 117 -13.93 6.47 12.94
CA GLU A 117 -13.54 5.33 12.11
C GLU A 117 -13.99 5.52 10.66
N LEU A 118 -15.23 5.98 10.45
CA LEU A 118 -15.76 6.30 9.13
C LEU A 118 -14.92 7.39 8.43
N GLU A 119 -14.54 8.45 9.16
CA GLU A 119 -13.69 9.52 8.63
C GLU A 119 -12.30 8.99 8.21
N LEU A 120 -11.72 8.09 9.01
CA LEU A 120 -10.43 7.48 8.71
C LEU A 120 -10.50 6.58 7.47
N GLN A 121 -11.53 5.74 7.36
CA GLN A 121 -11.74 4.89 6.19
C GLN A 121 -11.89 5.72 4.90
N GLN A 122 -12.60 6.86 4.96
CA GLN A 122 -12.72 7.77 3.82
C GLN A 122 -11.36 8.38 3.43
N LYS A 123 -10.54 8.77 4.41
CA LYS A 123 -9.18 9.29 4.15
C LYS A 123 -8.26 8.22 3.57
N GLU A 124 -8.35 6.98 4.06
CA GLU A 124 -7.58 5.85 3.52
C GLU A 124 -7.94 5.59 2.06
N ALA A 125 -9.22 5.52 1.72
CA ALA A 125 -9.68 5.35 0.34
C ALA A 125 -9.21 6.50 -0.58
N GLN A 126 -9.17 7.73 -0.08
CA GLN A 126 -8.62 8.88 -0.83
C GLN A 126 -7.11 8.74 -1.05
N ILE A 127 -6.36 8.33 -0.03
CA ILE A 127 -4.91 8.11 -0.14
C ILE A 127 -4.62 6.98 -1.13
N GLU A 128 -5.36 5.87 -1.06
CA GLU A 128 -5.20 4.74 -1.96
C GLU A 128 -5.45 5.15 -3.42
N LYS A 129 -6.49 5.95 -3.67
CA LYS A 129 -6.75 6.53 -5.00
C LYS A 129 -5.59 7.39 -5.49
N ILE A 130 -5.02 8.23 -4.63
CA ILE A 130 -3.84 9.07 -4.97
C ILE A 130 -2.62 8.20 -5.27
N ILE A 131 -2.39 7.14 -4.49
CA ILE A 131 -1.29 6.20 -4.70
C ILE A 131 -1.44 5.52 -6.06
N HIS A 132 -2.61 4.94 -6.35
CA HIS A 132 -2.86 4.29 -7.64
C HIS A 132 -2.64 5.23 -8.82
N GLN A 133 -3.11 6.47 -8.72
CA GLN A 133 -2.90 7.46 -9.76
C GLN A 133 -1.41 7.78 -9.94
N ARG A 134 -0.66 8.01 -8.85
CA ARG A 134 0.78 8.27 -8.92
C ARG A 134 1.57 7.08 -9.46
N VAL A 135 1.20 5.86 -9.10
CA VAL A 135 1.82 4.65 -9.64
C VAL A 135 1.58 4.56 -11.13
N ALA A 136 0.35 4.75 -11.60
CA ALA A 136 0.04 4.78 -13.03
C ALA A 136 0.80 5.88 -13.79
N ASP A 137 0.89 7.09 -13.23
CA ASP A 137 1.66 8.20 -13.80
C ASP A 137 3.16 7.87 -13.90
N VAL A 138 3.72 7.22 -12.87
CA VAL A 138 5.13 6.80 -12.88
C VAL A 138 5.35 5.68 -13.88
N GLU A 139 4.48 4.69 -13.96
CA GLU A 139 4.56 3.60 -14.95
C GLU A 139 4.47 4.13 -16.38
N ALA A 140 3.58 5.09 -16.65
CA ALA A 140 3.47 5.76 -17.94
C ALA A 140 4.79 6.49 -18.29
N ARG A 141 5.32 7.28 -17.35
CA ARG A 141 6.62 7.96 -17.53
C ARG A 141 7.78 6.99 -17.71
N VAL A 142 7.79 5.87 -17.00
CA VAL A 142 8.83 4.84 -17.15
C VAL A 142 8.73 4.16 -18.51
N LYS A 143 7.52 3.90 -19.03
CA LYS A 143 7.35 3.37 -20.40
C LYS A 143 7.81 4.36 -21.46
N GLU A 144 7.48 5.64 -21.30
CA GLU A 144 7.97 6.72 -22.16
C GLU A 144 9.50 6.84 -22.11
N GLU A 145 10.09 6.86 -20.91
CA GLU A 145 11.54 6.94 -20.73
C GLU A 145 12.28 5.68 -21.20
N SER A 146 11.71 4.48 -20.99
CA SER A 146 12.32 3.19 -21.42
C SER A 146 12.25 2.99 -22.94
N THR A 147 11.41 3.74 -23.64
CA THR A 147 11.37 3.74 -25.11
C THR A 147 12.05 4.95 -25.71
N SER A 148 12.74 5.78 -24.90
CA SER A 148 13.46 6.95 -25.38
C SER A 148 14.78 6.56 -26.08
N SER A 149 15.19 7.37 -27.05
CA SER A 149 16.49 7.25 -27.71
C SER A 149 17.62 7.22 -26.68
N LYS A 150 17.56 8.10 -25.68
CA LYS A 150 18.54 8.14 -24.59
C LYS A 150 18.68 6.81 -23.84
N TRP A 151 17.57 6.18 -23.46
CA TRP A 151 17.61 4.91 -22.73
C TRP A 151 18.22 3.79 -23.58
N LEU A 152 17.91 3.75 -24.87
CA LEU A 152 18.49 2.77 -25.81
C LEU A 152 20.02 2.93 -25.93
N PHE A 153 20.52 4.17 -25.91
CA PHE A 153 21.95 4.44 -25.81
C PHE A 153 22.55 3.97 -24.47
N GLU A 154 21.91 4.28 -23.34
CA GLU A 154 22.37 3.84 -22.02
C GLU A 154 22.36 2.30 -21.89
N SER A 155 21.35 1.63 -22.45
CA SER A 155 21.24 0.16 -22.54
C SER A 155 22.39 -0.43 -23.36
N ALA A 156 22.65 0.11 -24.56
CA ALA A 156 23.76 -0.33 -25.41
C ALA A 156 25.11 -0.18 -24.68
N LEU A 157 25.32 0.92 -23.95
CA LEU A 157 26.54 1.12 -23.15
C LEU A 157 26.69 0.09 -22.02
N GLN A 158 25.60 -0.31 -21.36
CA GLN A 158 25.62 -1.32 -20.30
C GLN A 158 25.90 -2.73 -20.83
N LYS A 159 25.37 -3.05 -22.02
CA LYS A 159 25.58 -4.34 -22.68
C LYS A 159 26.97 -4.48 -23.31
N ALA A 160 27.69 -3.38 -23.50
CA ALA A 160 29.04 -3.40 -24.02
C ALA A 160 30.04 -3.88 -22.95
N GLU A 161 30.57 -5.09 -23.15
CA GLU A 161 31.53 -5.72 -22.22
C GLU A 161 32.89 -5.01 -22.18
N LYS A 162 33.30 -4.36 -23.28
CA LYS A 162 34.62 -3.73 -23.42
C LYS A 162 34.49 -2.21 -23.54
N VAL A 163 35.42 -1.50 -22.89
CA VAL A 163 35.55 -0.03 -22.98
C VAL A 163 35.73 0.45 -24.44
N PHE A 164 36.39 -0.36 -25.26
CA PHE A 164 36.55 -0.07 -26.69
C PHE A 164 35.20 -0.05 -27.44
N ASP A 165 34.29 -0.95 -27.08
CA ASP A 165 32.97 -1.04 -27.70
C ASP A 165 32.05 0.09 -27.19
N GLN A 166 32.20 0.50 -25.93
CA GLN A 166 31.55 1.72 -25.40
C GLN A 166 31.98 2.98 -26.14
N ASN A 167 33.27 3.10 -26.49
CA ASN A 167 33.78 4.21 -27.30
C ASN A 167 33.22 4.18 -28.74
N LYS A 168 33.08 3.00 -29.34
CA LYS A 168 32.44 2.83 -30.66
C LYS A 168 30.97 3.22 -30.62
N ILE A 169 30.22 2.77 -29.62
CA ILE A 169 28.81 3.12 -29.38
C ILE A 169 28.65 4.63 -29.26
N THR A 170 29.50 5.28 -28.46
CA THR A 170 29.50 6.73 -28.28
C THR A 170 29.75 7.46 -29.62
N ARG A 171 30.74 7.02 -30.41
CA ARG A 171 31.03 7.60 -31.73
C ARG A 171 29.91 7.38 -32.75
N PHE A 172 29.25 6.23 -32.68
CA PHE A 172 28.09 5.94 -33.51
C PHE A 172 26.94 6.91 -33.18
N VAL A 173 26.65 7.12 -31.90
CA VAL A 173 25.61 8.05 -31.46
C VAL A 173 25.93 9.49 -31.86
N CYS A 174 27.16 9.96 -31.69
CA CYS A 174 27.56 11.29 -32.15
C CYS A 174 27.42 11.45 -33.67
N SER A 175 27.86 10.44 -34.44
CA SER A 175 27.70 10.43 -35.91
C SER A 175 26.24 10.45 -36.33
N THR A 176 25.39 9.71 -35.60
CA THR A 176 23.94 9.65 -35.84
C THR A 176 23.32 11.03 -35.64
N ILE A 177 23.58 11.68 -34.51
CA ILE A 177 23.06 13.02 -34.17
C ILE A 177 23.45 14.04 -35.24
N SER A 178 24.75 14.12 -35.57
CA SER A 178 25.26 15.07 -36.56
C SER A 178 24.61 14.85 -37.93
N ARG A 179 24.64 13.62 -38.45
CA ARG A 179 24.13 13.31 -39.79
C ARG A 179 22.63 13.52 -39.92
N PHE A 180 21.86 13.19 -38.89
CA PHE A 180 20.42 13.43 -38.91
C PHE A 180 20.08 14.91 -38.91
N GLN A 181 20.82 15.72 -38.16
CA GLN A 181 20.58 17.17 -38.17
C GLN A 181 20.95 17.79 -39.52
N ASP A 182 22.03 17.33 -40.15
CA ASP A 182 22.47 17.81 -41.47
C ASP A 182 21.48 17.44 -42.59
N GLU A 183 20.94 16.22 -42.55
CA GLU A 183 20.03 15.70 -43.60
C GLU A 183 18.54 15.89 -43.26
N PHE A 184 18.21 16.49 -42.10
CA PHE A 184 16.84 16.53 -41.57
C PHE A 184 15.81 17.09 -42.55
N GLU A 185 16.13 18.20 -43.21
CA GLU A 185 15.21 18.85 -44.14
C GLU A 185 14.87 17.98 -45.35
N ARG A 186 15.83 17.19 -45.83
CA ARG A 186 15.62 16.23 -46.93
C ARG A 186 14.76 15.06 -46.44
N ILE A 187 15.07 14.51 -45.28
CA ILE A 187 14.30 13.40 -44.68
C ILE A 187 12.84 13.83 -44.42
N ARG A 188 12.64 15.05 -43.88
CA ARG A 188 11.32 15.66 -43.62
C ARG A 188 10.49 15.77 -44.89
N SER A 189 11.10 16.23 -45.98
CA SER A 189 10.40 16.48 -47.25
C SER A 189 9.91 15.22 -47.94
N GLY A 190 10.62 14.10 -47.78
CA GLY A 190 10.32 12.84 -48.47
C GLY A 190 9.62 11.78 -47.62
N ARG A 191 9.73 11.83 -46.28
CA ARG A 191 9.33 10.74 -45.35
C ARG A 191 9.72 9.34 -45.87
N ASP A 192 10.87 9.26 -46.53
CA ASP A 192 11.30 8.08 -47.24
C ASP A 192 12.04 7.13 -46.30
N VAL A 193 11.39 6.02 -45.96
CA VAL A 193 11.95 4.96 -45.12
C VAL A 193 13.22 4.37 -45.74
N GLU A 194 13.32 4.33 -47.08
CA GLU A 194 14.52 3.86 -47.76
C GLU A 194 15.71 4.80 -47.53
N HIS A 195 15.45 6.11 -47.54
CA HIS A 195 16.46 7.12 -47.25
C HIS A 195 16.95 7.04 -45.79
N VAL A 196 16.04 6.91 -44.82
CA VAL A 196 16.39 6.72 -43.40
C VAL A 196 17.19 5.43 -43.20
N THR A 197 16.79 4.35 -43.87
CA THR A 197 17.51 3.06 -43.81
C THR A 197 18.90 3.16 -44.43
N ARG A 198 19.05 3.91 -45.53
CA ARG A 198 20.34 4.18 -46.16
C ARG A 198 21.26 4.98 -45.24
N LEU A 199 20.73 5.99 -44.56
CA LEU A 199 21.47 6.78 -43.57
C LEU A 199 21.95 5.92 -42.41
N PHE A 200 21.13 4.97 -41.94
CA PHE A 200 21.56 4.01 -40.92
C PHE A 200 22.75 3.19 -41.42
N GLN A 201 22.64 2.60 -42.61
CA GLN A 201 23.71 1.77 -43.19
C GLN A 201 25.02 2.57 -43.36
N GLN A 202 24.94 3.79 -43.88
CA GLN A 202 26.11 4.65 -44.00
C GLN A 202 26.72 5.01 -42.64
N THR A 203 25.91 5.08 -41.58
CA THR A 203 26.35 5.49 -40.24
C THR A 203 26.93 4.32 -39.46
N ILE A 204 26.45 3.11 -39.69
CA ILE A 204 26.96 1.90 -39.03
C ILE A 204 28.17 1.30 -39.76
N GLU A 205 28.31 1.51 -41.08
CA GLU A 205 29.38 0.96 -41.91
C GLU A 205 30.81 1.18 -41.34
N PRO A 206 31.19 2.37 -40.83
CA PRO A 206 32.52 2.59 -40.25
C PRO A 206 32.82 1.73 -39.01
N PHE A 207 31.78 1.17 -38.40
CA PHE A 207 31.85 0.30 -37.24
C PHE A 207 31.70 -1.18 -37.60
N GLN A 208 31.63 -1.53 -38.89
CA GLN A 208 31.60 -2.92 -39.34
C GLN A 208 33.00 -3.42 -39.68
N THR A 209 33.29 -4.66 -39.31
CA THR A 209 34.54 -5.33 -39.65
C THR A 209 34.30 -6.22 -40.86
N THR A 210 35.07 -5.99 -41.92
CA THR A 210 35.08 -6.91 -43.06
C THR A 210 36.01 -8.08 -42.77
N LYS A 211 35.51 -9.32 -42.89
CA LYS A 211 36.32 -10.54 -42.91
C LYS A 211 36.22 -11.21 -44.27
N MET A 212 37.33 -11.71 -44.80
CA MET A 212 37.33 -12.54 -45.99
C MET A 212 37.29 -14.00 -45.54
N ILE A 213 36.26 -14.73 -45.92
CA ILE A 213 36.15 -16.17 -45.63
C ILE A 213 36.31 -16.93 -46.94
N ALA A 214 37.17 -17.94 -46.97
CA ALA A 214 37.26 -18.84 -48.10
C ALA A 214 36.10 -19.83 -48.04
N ASP A 215 35.26 -19.83 -49.07
CA ASP A 215 34.22 -20.84 -49.23
C ASP A 215 34.85 -22.22 -49.48
N LYS A 216 34.07 -23.31 -49.37
CA LYS A 216 34.53 -24.70 -49.57
C LYS A 216 35.18 -24.93 -50.95
N ASN A 217 34.91 -24.05 -51.91
CA ASN A 217 35.47 -24.05 -53.26
C ASN A 217 36.69 -23.14 -53.44
N GLY A 218 37.27 -22.61 -52.35
CA GLY A 218 38.42 -21.70 -52.39
C GLY A 218 38.12 -20.27 -52.84
N LYS A 219 36.85 -19.96 -53.13
CA LYS A 219 36.41 -18.60 -53.50
C LYS A 219 36.33 -17.73 -52.23
N LEU A 220 37.07 -16.63 -52.22
CA LEU A 220 37.03 -15.66 -51.12
C LEU A 220 35.72 -14.86 -51.18
N THR A 221 34.86 -15.03 -50.19
CA THR A 221 33.65 -14.23 -49.98
C THR A 221 33.89 -13.19 -48.90
N LYS A 222 33.53 -11.93 -49.22
CA LYS A 222 33.58 -10.81 -48.28
C LYS A 222 32.38 -10.93 -47.35
N VAL A 223 32.60 -11.24 -46.08
CA VAL A 223 31.56 -11.25 -45.04
C VAL A 223 31.72 -10.02 -44.18
N ILE A 224 30.68 -9.18 -44.15
CA ILE A 224 30.62 -8.01 -43.28
C ILE A 224 30.11 -8.48 -41.92
N THR A 225 30.94 -8.35 -40.89
CA THR A 225 30.60 -8.69 -39.51
C THR A 225 30.48 -7.42 -38.70
N ASN A 226 29.37 -7.22 -37.99
CA ASN A 226 29.25 -6.08 -37.07
C ASN A 226 30.31 -6.18 -35.97
N SER A 227 30.90 -5.03 -35.61
CA SER A 227 31.82 -5.00 -34.47
C SER A 227 31.11 -5.08 -33.12
N PHE A 228 29.78 -4.97 -33.10
CA PHE A 228 28.94 -5.03 -31.91
C PHE A 228 28.35 -6.43 -31.75
N SER A 229 28.05 -6.82 -30.51
CA SER A 229 27.19 -7.99 -30.26
C SER A 229 25.79 -7.75 -30.86
N GLU A 230 25.06 -8.83 -31.11
CA GLU A 230 23.71 -8.77 -31.69
C GLU A 230 22.77 -7.90 -30.84
N ASP A 231 22.80 -8.07 -29.51
CA ASP A 231 22.00 -7.28 -28.57
C ASP A 231 22.36 -5.77 -28.60
N CYS A 232 23.65 -5.44 -28.73
CA CYS A 232 24.09 -4.05 -28.83
C CYS A 232 23.67 -3.44 -30.18
N TYR A 233 23.80 -4.20 -31.27
CA TYR A 233 23.41 -3.76 -32.59
C TYR A 233 21.90 -3.46 -32.66
N GLN A 234 21.07 -4.30 -32.05
CA GLN A 234 19.62 -4.08 -31.96
C GLN A 234 19.29 -2.79 -31.21
N ASP A 235 19.93 -2.54 -30.05
CA ASP A 235 19.72 -1.30 -29.29
C ASP A 235 20.18 -0.06 -30.08
N LEU A 236 21.29 -0.14 -30.82
CA LEU A 236 21.79 0.95 -31.67
C LEU A 236 20.87 1.24 -32.86
N PHE A 237 20.30 0.19 -33.46
CA PHE A 237 19.30 0.34 -34.51
C PHE A 237 18.04 1.01 -34.00
N LEU A 238 17.52 0.55 -32.85
CA LEU A 238 16.36 1.15 -32.21
C LEU A 238 16.64 2.59 -31.78
N PHE A 239 17.85 2.87 -31.26
CA PHE A 239 18.31 4.22 -30.95
C PHE A 239 18.17 5.13 -32.17
N PHE A 240 18.70 4.68 -33.31
CA PHE A 240 18.71 5.44 -34.57
C PHE A 240 17.28 5.79 -35.02
N PHE A 241 16.38 4.81 -35.07
CA PHE A 241 14.99 5.03 -35.49
C PHE A 241 14.19 5.87 -34.50
N LYS A 242 14.38 5.65 -33.19
CA LYS A 242 13.68 6.41 -32.17
C LYS A 242 14.16 7.85 -32.13
N TYR A 243 15.46 8.08 -32.29
CA TYR A 243 16.05 9.41 -32.35
C TYR A 243 15.46 10.24 -33.49
N TYR A 244 15.30 9.64 -34.67
CA TYR A 244 14.64 10.28 -35.80
C TYR A 244 13.21 10.75 -35.45
N ASN A 245 12.39 9.86 -34.88
CA ASN A 245 11.02 10.19 -34.51
C ASN A 245 10.96 11.29 -33.43
N GLU A 246 11.80 11.21 -32.40
CA GLU A 246 11.88 12.26 -31.37
C GLU A 246 12.28 13.62 -31.95
N LEU A 247 13.22 13.65 -32.89
CA LEU A 247 13.68 14.87 -33.53
C LEU A 247 12.60 15.46 -34.45
N PHE A 248 11.81 14.61 -35.11
CA PHE A 248 10.64 15.01 -35.87
C PHE A 248 9.54 15.62 -34.98
N ASP A 249 9.22 14.97 -33.84
CA ASP A 249 8.25 15.48 -32.86
C ASP A 249 8.68 16.82 -32.26
N LEU A 250 9.96 16.96 -31.92
CA LEU A 250 10.54 18.22 -31.44
C LEU A 250 10.42 19.34 -32.48
N TYR A 251 10.66 19.03 -33.75
CA TYR A 251 10.49 19.98 -34.83
C TYR A 251 9.01 20.38 -35.03
N GLU A 252 8.09 19.42 -35.01
CA GLU A 252 6.65 19.72 -35.13
C GLU A 252 6.17 20.65 -34.02
N THR A 253 6.67 20.43 -32.79
CA THR A 253 6.34 21.20 -31.59
C THR A 253 6.98 22.60 -31.58
N ASN A 254 8.29 22.69 -31.84
CA ASN A 254 9.07 23.92 -31.63
C ASN A 254 9.32 24.71 -32.93
N LYS A 255 8.92 24.18 -34.10
CA LYS A 255 9.16 24.74 -35.44
C LYS A 255 10.64 25.01 -35.76
N GLY A 256 11.55 24.35 -35.06
CA GLY A 256 12.99 24.48 -35.24
C GLY A 256 13.74 23.30 -34.62
N LEU A 257 14.91 22.99 -35.18
CA LEU A 257 15.78 21.95 -34.66
C LEU A 257 16.68 22.47 -33.54
N PRO A 258 16.87 21.72 -32.45
CA PRO A 258 17.89 22.01 -31.47
C PRO A 258 19.29 21.88 -32.08
N SER A 259 20.27 22.61 -31.52
CA SER A 259 21.64 22.52 -31.99
C SER A 259 22.25 21.13 -31.72
N THR A 260 23.28 20.74 -32.47
CA THR A 260 24.04 19.49 -32.23
C THR A 260 24.57 19.42 -30.81
N ALA A 261 25.05 20.54 -30.27
CA ALA A 261 25.57 20.61 -28.90
C ALA A 261 24.48 20.35 -27.86
N ASP A 262 23.27 20.88 -28.06
CA ASP A 262 22.15 20.68 -27.15
C ASP A 262 21.63 19.25 -27.17
N GLU A 263 21.59 18.62 -28.35
CA GLU A 263 21.19 17.22 -28.50
C GLU A 263 22.22 16.25 -27.90
N LEU A 264 23.51 16.53 -28.11
CA LEU A 264 24.57 15.81 -27.41
C LEU A 264 24.43 15.98 -25.90
N ALA A 265 24.17 17.19 -25.40
CA ALA A 265 23.93 17.41 -23.98
C ALA A 265 22.68 16.65 -23.47
N ARG A 266 21.59 16.61 -24.25
CA ARG A 266 20.35 15.89 -23.89
C ARG A 266 20.58 14.39 -23.72
N ILE A 267 21.28 13.80 -24.68
CA ILE A 267 21.52 12.35 -24.77
C ILE A 267 22.60 11.91 -23.77
N PHE A 268 23.71 12.65 -23.66
CA PHE A 268 24.85 12.25 -22.82
C PHE A 268 24.78 12.73 -21.36
N ARG A 269 23.90 13.69 -21.00
CA ARG A 269 23.76 14.11 -19.59
C ARG A 269 23.24 12.95 -18.75
N LYS A 270 24.02 12.52 -17.75
CA LYS A 270 23.53 11.64 -16.68
C LYS A 270 22.31 12.26 -16.00
N LYS A 271 21.26 11.47 -15.73
CA LYS A 271 20.20 11.86 -14.79
C LYS A 271 20.88 12.34 -13.49
N ARG A 272 20.47 13.50 -12.96
CA ARG A 272 20.81 13.85 -11.57
C ARG A 272 20.27 12.71 -10.70
N LYS A 273 21.15 12.04 -9.95
CA LYS A 273 20.75 10.95 -9.05
C LYS A 273 19.62 11.44 -8.16
N SER A 274 18.50 10.71 -8.11
CA SER A 274 17.42 11.08 -7.19
C SER A 274 17.87 10.88 -5.75
N ALA A 275 17.32 11.65 -4.81
CA ALA A 275 17.67 11.53 -3.39
C ALA A 275 17.52 10.08 -2.88
N ALA A 276 16.48 9.36 -3.34
CA ALA A 276 16.25 7.96 -3.02
C ALA A 276 17.38 7.02 -3.51
N GLN A 277 17.95 7.28 -4.70
CA GLN A 277 19.07 6.49 -5.23
C GLN A 277 20.39 6.79 -4.50
N ILE A 278 20.57 8.02 -4.03
CA ILE A 278 21.72 8.41 -3.19
C ILE A 278 21.62 7.72 -1.82
N ILE A 279 20.43 7.75 -1.20
CA ILE A 279 20.16 7.09 0.09
C ILE A 279 20.33 5.57 -0.02
N ALA A 280 19.80 4.95 -1.08
CA ALA A 280 19.98 3.51 -1.31
C ALA A 280 21.45 3.10 -1.52
N GLN A 281 22.29 3.95 -2.14
CA GLN A 281 23.74 3.70 -2.24
C GLN A 281 24.45 3.88 -0.91
N MET A 282 24.05 4.85 -0.08
CA MET A 282 24.60 5.00 1.28
C MET A 282 24.26 3.80 2.17
N HIS A 283 23.05 3.25 2.06
CA HIS A 283 22.66 2.04 2.79
C HIS A 283 23.29 0.74 2.25
N ARG A 284 23.85 0.74 1.03
CA ARG A 284 24.64 -0.39 0.51
C ARG A 284 26.11 -0.37 0.93
N HIS A 285 26.57 0.70 1.59
CA HIS A 285 27.92 0.80 2.16
C HIS A 285 27.93 0.77 3.69
N PRO A 286 27.43 -0.31 4.29
CA PRO A 286 28.10 -0.86 5.46
C PRO A 286 28.39 -2.36 5.24
N GLN A 287 29.60 -2.78 5.61
CA GLN A 287 30.13 -4.16 5.53
C GLN A 287 30.98 -4.52 4.31
N GLN A 288 32.05 -3.75 4.07
CA GLN A 288 33.34 -4.35 3.65
C GLN A 288 34.48 -3.66 4.39
N GLN A 289 34.56 -3.92 5.70
CA GLN A 289 35.81 -3.87 6.45
C GLN A 289 35.78 -5.07 7.41
N LYS A 290 36.34 -6.18 6.95
CA LYS A 290 37.06 -7.17 7.74
C LYS A 290 38.24 -7.63 6.90
#